data_AF-A0AAE9L7S7-F1
#
_entry.id   AF-A0AAE9L7S7-F1
#
_cell.length_a   1.000
_cell.length_b   1.000
_cell.length_c   1.000
_cell.angle_alpha   90.00
_cell.angle_beta   90.00
_cell.angle_gamma   90.00
#
_symmetry.space_group_name_H-M   'P 1'
#
loop_
_entity.id
_entity.type
_entity.pdbx_description
1 polymer ?
#
loop_
_entity_poly.entity_id
_entity_poly.type
_entity_poly.pdbx_seq_one_letter_code
_entity_poly.pdbx_strand_id
1 'polypeptide(L)'
;MKTIAIIGAGPGLGFSLAKTFGKHGFRIALVSRTQDNQYAEQFNEMGIEAKGFAADITNKMQLTAAFQQIRNTFGTIDQVEFRSLMEICQ
;
A
#
# COMPACT_ATOMS: atom_id res chain seq x y z
N MET A 1 16.09 -0.58 2.32
CA MET A 1 15.15 0.35 1.66
C MET A 1 13.88 0.37 2.47
N LYS A 2 13.29 1.55 2.72
CA LYS A 2 12.09 1.67 3.58
C LYS A 2 10.84 1.30 2.79
N THR A 3 9.81 0.80 3.46
CA THR A 3 8.54 0.41 2.85
C THR A 3 7.38 1.22 3.46
N ILE A 4 6.51 1.75 2.60
CA ILE A 4 5.25 2.36 3.00
C ILE A 4 4.08 1.51 2.49
N ALA A 5 3.15 1.18 3.39
CA ALA A 5 1.87 0.57 3.02
C ALA A 5 0.81 1.67 2.91
N ILE A 6 0.20 1.80 1.74
CA ILE A 6 -0.87 2.79 1.47
C ILE A 6 -2.17 2.03 1.30
N ILE A 7 -3.06 2.17 2.29
CA ILE A 7 -4.36 1.52 2.30
C ILE A 7 -5.40 2.46 1.69
N GLY A 8 -6.13 1.95 0.69
CA GLY A 8 -7.06 2.74 -0.12
C GLY A 8 -6.37 3.50 -1.24
N ALA A 9 -5.31 2.93 -1.82
CA ALA A 9 -4.58 3.56 -2.93
C ALA A 9 -5.40 3.57 -4.24
N GLY A 10 -6.27 4.57 -4.38
CA GLY A 10 -6.97 4.90 -5.63
C GLY A 10 -6.29 6.02 -6.42
N PRO A 11 -6.88 6.43 -7.56
CA PRO A 11 -6.29 7.41 -8.51
C PRO A 11 -6.06 8.82 -7.93
N GLY A 12 -6.58 9.11 -6.73
CA GLY A 12 -6.44 10.41 -6.08
C GLY A 12 -5.19 10.53 -5.20
N LEU A 13 -5.41 10.79 -3.91
CA LEU A 13 -4.35 11.06 -2.94
C LEU A 13 -3.38 9.88 -2.76
N GLY A 14 -3.88 8.65 -2.75
CA GLY A 14 -3.04 7.46 -2.56
C GLY A 14 -1.98 7.32 -3.64
N PHE A 15 -2.34 7.53 -4.91
CA PHE A 15 -1.40 7.53 -6.03
C PHE A 15 -0.35 8.65 -5.92
N SER A 16 -0.79 9.88 -5.61
CA SER A 16 0.13 11.03 -5.46
C SER A 16 1.12 10.84 -4.31
N LEU A 17 0.66 10.24 -3.21
CA LEU A 17 1.47 9.92 -2.06
C LEU A 17 2.49 8.82 -2.39
N ALA A 18 2.02 7.72 -2.99
CA ALA A 18 2.88 6.63 -3.49
C ALA A 18 4.00 7.16 -4.39
N LYS A 19 3.66 8.04 -5.33
CA LYS A 19 4.64 8.68 -6.23
C LYS A 19 5.67 9.51 -5.46
N THR A 20 5.23 10.29 -4.48
CA THR A 20 6.11 11.14 -3.68
C THR A 20 7.07 10.31 -2.84
N PHE A 21 6.57 9.31 -2.11
CA PHE A 21 7.41 8.43 -1.30
C PHE A 21 8.36 7.59 -2.16
N GLY A 22 7.88 7.09 -3.30
CA GLY A 22 8.69 6.31 -4.24
C GLY A 22 9.89 7.10 -4.76
N LYS A 23 9.68 8.37 -5.10
CA LYS A 23 10.78 9.29 -5.49
C LYS A 23 11.80 9.53 -4.38
N HIS A 24 11.44 9.32 -3.12
CA HIS A 24 12.35 9.39 -1.97
C HIS A 24 12.96 8.03 -1.61
N GLY A 25 12.84 7.03 -2.50
CA GLY A 25 13.46 5.71 -2.33
C GLY A 25 12.69 4.75 -1.42
N PHE A 26 11.38 4.96 -1.25
CA PHE A 26 10.52 3.99 -0.57
C PHE A 26 10.00 2.93 -1.55
N ARG A 27 9.85 1.71 -1.05
CA ARG A 27 9.02 0.66 -1.65
C ARG A 27 7.55 0.94 -1.33
N ILE A 28 6.68 0.69 -2.29
CA ILE A 28 5.25 1.00 -2.15
C ILE A 28 4.44 -0.29 -2.10
N ALA A 29 3.76 -0.53 -0.98
CA ALA A 29 2.73 -1.56 -0.87
C ALA A 29 1.35 -0.90 -1.00
N LEU A 30 0.66 -1.14 -2.11
CA LEU A 30 -0.67 -0.60 -2.38
C LEU A 30 -1.71 -1.61 -1.88
N VAL A 31 -2.54 -1.24 -0.90
CA VAL A 31 -3.57 -2.11 -0.34
C VAL A 31 -4.95 -1.60 -0.74
N SER A 32 -5.76 -2.45 -1.35
CA SER A 32 -7.13 -2.15 -1.78
C SER A 32 -8.02 -3.39 -1.64
N ARG A 33 -9.35 -3.23 -1.69
CA ARG A 33 -10.31 -4.36 -1.56
C ARG A 33 -10.07 -5.45 -2.60
N THR A 34 -9.80 -5.04 -3.83
CA THR A 34 -9.38 -5.91 -4.93
C THR A 34 -7.90 -5.69 -5.17
N GLN A 35 -7.18 -6.75 -5.55
CA GLN A 35 -5.80 -6.58 -5.98
C GLN A 35 -5.80 -5.91 -7.36
N ASP A 36 -5.44 -4.62 -7.38
CA ASP A 36 -5.21 -3.87 -8.61
C ASP A 36 -3.71 -3.64 -8.78
N ASN A 37 -3.16 -4.21 -9.84
CA ASN A 37 -1.74 -4.11 -10.15
C ASN A 37 -1.43 -2.96 -11.12
N GLN A 38 -2.43 -2.30 -11.71
CA GLN A 38 -2.21 -1.28 -12.74
C GLN A 38 -1.34 -0.14 -12.21
N TYR A 39 -1.61 0.34 -10.99
CA TYR A 39 -0.79 1.39 -10.37
C TYR A 39 0.60 0.89 -9.97
N ALA A 40 0.69 -0.37 -9.49
CA ALA A 40 1.99 -0.95 -9.17
C ALA A 40 2.87 -1.05 -10.42
N GLU A 41 2.33 -1.49 -11.54
CA GLU A 41 3.02 -1.54 -12.84
C GLU A 41 3.48 -0.14 -13.27
N GLN A 42 2.61 0.86 -13.22
CA GLN A 42 2.99 2.25 -13.54
C GLN A 42 4.14 2.77 -12.66
N PHE A 43 4.16 2.43 -11.37
CA PHE A 43 5.27 2.82 -10.49
C PHE A 43 6.55 2.08 -10.85
N ASN A 44 6.47 0.78 -11.14
CA ASN A 44 7.63 -0.01 -11.54
C ASN A 44 8.23 0.51 -12.85
N GLU A 45 7.42 0.94 -13.82
CA GLU A 45 7.88 1.61 -15.05
C GLU A 45 8.60 2.94 -14.76
N MET A 46 8.22 3.63 -13.68
CA MET A 46 8.91 4.84 -13.18
C MET A 46 10.17 4.53 -12.35
N GLY A 47 10.57 3.26 -12.22
CA GLY A 47 11.69 2.82 -11.38
C GLY A 47 11.40 2.81 -9.88
N ILE A 48 10.11 2.89 -9.49
CA ILE A 48 9.65 2.82 -8.11
C ILE A 48 9.16 1.40 -7.83
N GLU A 49 9.83 0.67 -6.93
CA GLU A 49 9.44 -0.68 -6.56
C GLU A 49 8.07 -0.66 -5.85
N ALA A 50 7.05 -1.20 -6.52
CA ALA A 50 5.67 -1.20 -6.03
C ALA A 50 4.95 -2.53 -6.25
N LYS A 51 4.03 -2.88 -5.35
CA LYS A 51 3.17 -4.07 -5.50
C LYS A 51 1.78 -3.85 -4.87
N GLY A 52 0.76 -4.40 -5.53
CA GLY A 52 -0.62 -4.44 -5.04
C GLY A 52 -0.90 -5.63 -4.11
N PHE A 53 -1.72 -5.41 -3.08
CA PHE A 53 -2.17 -6.39 -2.12
C PHE A 53 -3.68 -6.22 -1.87
N ALA A 54 -4.41 -7.34 -1.82
CA ALA A 54 -5.84 -7.31 -1.53
C ALA A 54 -6.11 -7.39 -0.02
N ALA A 55 -6.91 -6.47 0.49
CA ALA A 55 -7.56 -6.59 1.80
C ALA A 55 -8.80 -5.69 1.90
N ASP A 56 -9.87 -6.23 2.47
CA ASP A 56 -10.92 -5.41 3.05
C ASP A 56 -10.48 -4.90 4.44
N ILE A 57 -10.44 -3.57 4.58
CA ILE A 57 -10.03 -2.86 5.80
C ILE A 57 -10.97 -3.12 6.98
N THR A 58 -12.22 -3.49 6.73
CA THR A 58 -13.20 -3.83 7.76
C THR A 58 -13.00 -5.27 8.26
N ASN A 59 -12.23 -6.08 7.52
CA ASN A 59 -11.93 -7.46 7.86
C ASN A 59 -10.51 -7.59 8.44
N LYS A 60 -10.42 -7.71 9.76
CA LYS A 60 -9.16 -7.83 10.49
C LYS A 60 -8.29 -9.01 10.03
N MET A 61 -8.90 -10.14 9.64
CA MET A 61 -8.13 -11.31 9.16
C MET A 61 -7.47 -11.02 7.81
N GLN A 62 -8.20 -10.37 6.89
CA GLN A 62 -7.64 -10.00 5.58
C GLN A 62 -6.52 -8.98 5.72
N LEU A 63 -6.69 -7.94 6.56
CA LEU A 63 -5.63 -6.97 6.84
C LEU A 63 -4.38 -7.63 7.42
N THR A 64 -4.55 -8.55 8.37
CA THR A 64 -3.43 -9.28 8.98
C THR A 64 -2.67 -10.09 7.93
N ALA A 65 -3.40 -10.82 7.07
CA ALA A 65 -2.80 -11.58 5.98
C ALA A 65 -2.07 -10.69 4.97
N ALA A 66 -2.65 -9.54 4.59
CA ALA A 66 -2.01 -8.60 3.68
C ALA A 66 -0.72 -8.02 4.27
N PHE A 67 -0.72 -7.60 5.54
CA PHE A 67 0.50 -7.14 6.20
C PHE A 67 1.59 -8.22 6.26
N GLN A 68 1.21 -9.47 6.47
CA GLN A 68 2.16 -10.58 6.44
C GLN A 68 2.72 -10.79 5.03
N GLN A 69 1.90 -10.71 3.99
CA GLN A 69 2.36 -10.77 2.60
C GLN A 69 3.30 -9.61 2.24
N ILE A 70 2.99 -8.40 2.71
CA ILE A 70 3.85 -7.23 2.52
C ILE A 70 5.22 -7.46 3.17
N ARG A 71 5.25 -7.96 4.42
CA ARG A 71 6.50 -8.30 5.11
C ARG A 71 7.28 -9.40 4.41
N ASN A 72 6.60 -10.44 3.91
CA ASN A 72 7.25 -11.49 3.15
C ASN A 72 7.84 -10.97 1.82
N THR A 73 7.23 -9.94 1.23
CA THR A 73 7.69 -9.36 -0.04
C THR A 73 8.82 -8.35 0.17
N PHE A 74 8.69 -7.44 1.14
CA PHE A 74 9.56 -6.27 1.29
C PHE A 74 10.37 -6.25 2.59
N GLY A 75 10.18 -7.23 3.46
CA GLY A 75 10.80 -7.34 4.78
C GLY A 75 9.99 -6.61 5.86
N THR A 76 10.26 -5.32 6.04
CA THR A 76 9.63 -4.48 7.06
C THR A 76 8.61 -3.53 6.44
N ILE A 77 7.69 -3.05 7.28
CA ILE A 77 6.79 -1.93 6.97
C ILE A 77 7.20 -0.80 7.90
N ASP A 78 7.72 0.29 7.34
CA ASP A 78 8.24 1.42 8.10
C ASP A 78 7.16 2.47 8.34
N GLN A 79 6.18 2.57 7.44
CA GLN A 79 5.08 3.53 7.52
C GLN A 79 3.78 2.90 6.99
N VAL A 80 2.65 3.25 7.60
CA VAL A 80 1.31 2.87 7.14
C VAL A 80 0.50 4.13 7.01
N GLU A 81 0.00 4.39 5.81
CA GLU A 81 -0.91 5.49 5.51
C GLU A 81 -2.29 4.92 5.24
N PHE A 82 -3.25 5.34 6.05
CA PHE A 82 -4.64 4.96 5.93
C PHE A 82 -5.50 6.21 6.13
N ARG A 83 -6.30 6.55 5.12
CA ARG A 83 -7.32 7.59 5.24
C ARG A 83 -8.70 6.95 5.17
N SER A 84 -9.26 6.58 6.32
CA SER A 84 -10.72 6.64 6.49
C SER A 84 -11.05 7.93 7.24
N LEU A 85 -11.90 8.77 6.64
CA LEU A 85 -12.73 9.65 7.43
C LEU A 85 -13.90 8.79 7.93
N MET A 86 -13.62 7.89 8.88
CA MET A 86 -14.58 7.32 9.84
C MET A 86 -13.90 6.25 10.71
N GLU A 87 -14.24 6.35 11.99
CA GLU A 87 -13.78 5.60 13.16
C GLU A 87 -13.59 4.11 12.91
N ILE A 88 -12.39 3.59 13.19
CA ILE A 88 -12.19 2.16 13.46
C ILE A 88 -11.43 2.07 14.78
N CYS A 89 -12.22 2.14 15.86
CA CYS A 89 -12.06 1.47 17.16
C CYS A 89 -13.03 2.10 18.18
N GLN A 90 -14.32 1.80 18.08
CA GLN A 90 -15.18 1.55 19.23
C GLN A 90 -15.69 0.10 19.12
#